data_AF-A0A972V8Q3-F1
#
_entry.id   AF-A0A972V8Q3-F1
#
_cell.length_a   1.000
_cell.length_b   1.000
_cell.length_c   1.000
_cell.angle_alpha   90.00
_cell.angle_beta   90.00
_cell.angle_gamma   90.00
#
_symmetry.space_group_name_H-M   'P 1'
#
loop_
_entity.id
_entity.type
_entity.pdbx_description
1 polymer ?
#
loop_
_entity_poly.entity_id
_entity_poly.type
_entity_poly.pdbx_seq_one_letter_code
_entity_poly.pdbx_strand_id
1 'polypeptide(L)'
;MKLWAGIALAAVVIIALVVGYQGSGGRSFGVAGIVVDSEGNPVGGIPVTFRHLDSEIAVTVLTRPDGRYQTTLERPGRHIAAAGGRVWSSTAVELEMAENGAEKQARVIDLTVSRVNDPLHKLPSAHWLSVLPEGGMKREFMVNCTSCHEIGRPRVLKDGDYRDEARWREAISFMRETVDQYKLTPPDFDDARYARWLAQSLTPEGMGEAAPLE
;
A
#
# COMPACT_ATOMS: atom_id res chain seq x y z
N MET A 1 1.72 -44.14 -30.28
CA MET A 1 2.51 -42.89 -30.19
C MET A 1 1.84 -41.96 -29.19
N LYS A 2 2.37 -41.87 -27.96
CA LYS A 2 2.01 -40.83 -26.97
C LYS A 2 3.34 -40.33 -26.39
N LEU A 3 3.80 -39.18 -26.87
CA LEU A 3 4.99 -38.51 -26.36
C LEU A 3 4.63 -37.83 -25.04
N TRP A 4 5.28 -38.25 -23.95
CA TRP A 4 5.28 -37.55 -22.68
C TRP A 4 6.37 -36.48 -22.74
N ALA A 5 5.99 -35.21 -22.74
CA ALA A 5 6.94 -34.12 -22.56
C ALA A 5 7.18 -33.92 -21.06
N GLY A 6 8.33 -34.39 -20.56
CA GLY A 6 8.79 -34.08 -19.22
C GLY A 6 9.17 -32.59 -19.15
N ILE A 7 8.52 -31.85 -18.28
CA ILE A 7 8.91 -30.48 -17.94
C ILE A 7 10.14 -30.59 -17.03
N ALA A 8 11.31 -30.26 -17.58
CA ALA A 8 12.53 -30.13 -16.80
C ALA A 8 12.46 -28.82 -16.00
N LEU A 9 12.24 -28.92 -14.68
CA LEU A 9 12.42 -27.80 -13.77
C LEU A 9 13.93 -27.52 -13.64
N ALA A 10 14.44 -26.53 -14.37
CA ALA A 10 15.80 -26.07 -14.19
C ALA A 10 15.87 -25.25 -12.90
N ALA A 11 16.45 -25.83 -11.83
CA ALA A 11 16.77 -25.11 -10.61
C ALA A 11 17.90 -24.11 -10.92
N VAL A 12 17.55 -22.84 -11.13
CA VAL A 12 18.54 -21.77 -11.29
C VAL A 12 19.04 -21.37 -9.90
N VAL A 13 20.21 -21.88 -9.53
CA VAL A 13 20.92 -21.42 -8.32
C VAL A 13 21.56 -20.07 -8.65
N ILE A 14 20.91 -18.99 -8.24
CA ILE A 14 21.39 -17.62 -8.43
C ILE A 14 22.18 -17.19 -7.21
N ILE A 15 23.51 -17.12 -7.33
CA ILE A 15 24.39 -16.56 -6.30
C ILE A 15 24.32 -15.04 -6.38
N ALA A 16 23.60 -14.40 -5.47
CA ALA A 16 23.62 -12.94 -5.31
C ALA A 16 24.84 -12.53 -4.48
N LEU A 17 25.82 -11.87 -5.12
CA LEU A 17 26.94 -11.22 -4.45
C LEU A 17 26.45 -9.95 -3.75
N VAL A 18 26.23 -10.02 -2.44
CA VAL A 18 25.95 -8.86 -1.59
C VAL A 18 27.27 -8.15 -1.30
N VAL A 19 27.60 -7.11 -2.06
CA VAL A 19 28.71 -6.21 -1.73
C VAL A 19 28.27 -5.32 -0.58
N GLY A 20 28.85 -5.53 0.60
CA GLY A 20 28.54 -4.76 1.81
C GLY A 20 29.20 -3.38 1.79
N TYR A 21 28.40 -2.32 1.92
CA TYR A 21 28.88 -0.96 2.17
C TYR A 21 29.20 -0.81 3.67
N GLN A 22 30.42 -0.38 4.01
CA GLN A 22 30.87 -0.21 5.40
C GLN A 22 30.46 1.20 5.89
N GLY A 23 29.31 1.28 6.58
CA GLY A 23 28.91 2.45 7.36
C GLY A 23 29.24 2.24 8.84
N SER A 24 29.75 3.28 9.50
CA SER A 24 30.14 3.25 10.91
C SER A 24 28.93 3.21 11.86
N GLY A 25 28.88 2.20 12.74
CA GLY A 25 28.37 2.34 14.11
C GLY A 25 26.92 1.93 14.44
N GLY A 26 26.14 1.42 13.50
CA GLY A 26 24.77 0.93 13.74
C GLY A 26 24.63 -0.57 13.42
N ARG A 27 23.80 -1.30 14.18
CA ARG A 27 23.40 -2.66 13.79
C ARG A 27 22.63 -2.57 12.49
N SER A 28 23.07 -3.31 11.48
CA SER A 28 22.51 -3.22 10.15
C SER A 28 22.35 -4.61 9.53
N PHE A 29 21.17 -4.86 8.98
CA PHE A 29 20.75 -6.13 8.40
C PHE A 29 20.65 -5.96 6.89
N GLY A 30 21.58 -6.54 6.14
CA GLY A 30 21.53 -6.52 4.67
C GLY A 30 20.37 -7.38 4.18
N VAL A 31 19.54 -6.85 3.30
CA VAL A 31 18.43 -7.58 2.66
C VAL A 31 18.53 -7.41 1.15
N ALA A 32 18.42 -8.49 0.42
CA ALA A 32 18.40 -8.49 -1.04
C ALA A 32 17.36 -9.49 -1.55
N GLY A 33 17.06 -9.44 -2.83
CA GLY A 33 16.12 -10.39 -3.45
C GLY A 33 15.82 -10.06 -4.90
N ILE A 34 14.96 -10.86 -5.51
CA ILE A 34 14.34 -10.58 -6.80
C ILE A 34 12.82 -10.51 -6.65
N VAL A 35 12.19 -9.61 -7.41
CA VAL A 35 10.74 -9.58 -7.57
C VAL A 35 10.40 -10.12 -8.96
N VAL A 36 9.52 -11.12 -8.99
CA VAL A 36 9.01 -11.74 -10.22
C VAL A 36 7.48 -11.68 -10.29
N ASP A 37 6.91 -11.75 -11.48
CA ASP A 37 5.48 -11.98 -11.65
C ASP A 37 5.11 -13.48 -11.53
N SER A 38 3.82 -13.81 -11.70
CA SER A 38 3.34 -15.20 -11.65
C SER A 38 3.87 -16.10 -12.76
N GLU A 39 4.42 -15.54 -13.84
CA GLU A 39 5.06 -16.26 -14.93
C GLU A 39 6.57 -16.42 -14.72
N GLY A 40 7.11 -15.86 -13.64
CA GLY A 40 8.53 -15.89 -13.31
C GLY A 40 9.35 -14.78 -13.99
N ASN A 41 8.70 -13.82 -14.66
CA ASN A 41 9.41 -12.71 -15.30
C ASN A 41 9.86 -11.70 -14.23
N PRO A 42 11.09 -11.17 -14.28
CA PRO A 42 11.54 -10.15 -13.35
C PRO A 42 10.77 -8.84 -13.52
N VAL A 43 10.36 -8.22 -12.41
CA VAL A 43 9.58 -6.98 -12.40
C VAL A 43 10.43 -5.82 -11.88
N GLY A 44 10.90 -4.99 -12.80
CA GLY A 44 11.70 -3.80 -12.51
C GLY A 44 10.89 -2.53 -12.22
N GLY A 45 11.51 -1.59 -11.50
CA GLY A 45 10.96 -0.26 -11.25
C GLY A 45 9.81 -0.20 -10.24
N ILE A 46 9.59 -1.25 -9.46
CA ILE A 46 8.54 -1.27 -8.44
C ILE A 46 9.12 -1.15 -7.03
N PRO A 47 8.40 -0.51 -6.09
CA PRO A 47 8.85 -0.42 -4.71
C PRO A 47 8.75 -1.76 -3.98
N VAL A 48 9.77 -2.03 -3.18
CA VAL A 48 9.81 -3.04 -2.13
C VAL A 48 9.92 -2.32 -0.80
N THR A 49 8.92 -2.47 0.04
CA THR A 49 8.80 -1.78 1.32
C THR A 49 8.95 -2.77 2.46
N PHE A 50 9.83 -2.44 3.40
CA PHE A 50 10.04 -3.11 4.67
C PHE A 50 9.48 -2.22 5.77
N ARG A 51 8.45 -2.66 6.48
CA ARG A 51 7.88 -1.94 7.63
C ARG A 51 8.18 -2.70 8.90
N HIS A 52 8.76 -2.03 9.89
CA HIS A 52 8.92 -2.58 11.23
C HIS A 52 7.53 -2.67 11.90
N LEU A 53 7.19 -3.78 12.55
CA LEU A 53 5.83 -3.94 13.09
C LEU A 53 5.60 -3.17 14.39
N ASP A 54 6.64 -3.04 15.23
CA ASP A 54 6.51 -2.34 16.51
C ASP A 54 6.91 -0.85 16.42
N SER A 55 7.08 -0.31 15.21
CA SER A 55 7.35 1.13 14.97
C SER A 55 6.77 1.58 13.63
N GLU A 56 6.46 2.86 13.44
CA GLU A 56 5.91 3.33 12.16
C GLU A 56 6.97 3.50 11.05
N ILE A 57 8.20 3.01 11.26
CA ILE A 57 9.31 3.19 10.34
C ILE A 57 9.21 2.19 9.19
N ALA A 58 9.34 2.71 7.97
CA ALA A 58 9.41 1.92 6.76
C ALA A 58 10.60 2.33 5.89
N VAL A 59 11.28 1.33 5.31
CA VAL A 59 12.34 1.49 4.32
C VAL A 59 11.80 1.02 2.98
N THR A 60 11.92 1.84 1.93
CA THR A 60 11.47 1.48 0.58
C THR A 60 12.63 1.59 -0.40
N VAL A 61 12.80 0.55 -1.23
CA VAL A 61 13.78 0.50 -2.32
C VAL A 61 13.09 0.13 -3.62
N LEU A 62 13.58 0.62 -4.76
CA LEU A 62 13.06 0.24 -6.08
C LEU A 62 13.81 -0.96 -6.62
N THR A 63 13.10 -1.88 -7.27
CA THR A 63 13.73 -2.95 -8.05
C THR A 63 14.46 -2.37 -9.26
N ARG A 64 15.63 -2.92 -9.55
CA ARG A 64 16.38 -2.68 -10.78
C ARG A 64 15.64 -3.27 -11.99
N PRO A 65 16.02 -2.94 -13.25
CA PRO A 65 15.39 -3.51 -14.44
C PRO A 65 15.38 -5.05 -14.50
N ASP A 66 16.33 -5.71 -13.83
CA ASP A 66 16.42 -7.17 -13.70
C ASP A 66 15.58 -7.73 -12.52
N GLY A 67 14.68 -6.92 -11.95
CA GLY A 67 13.81 -7.29 -10.83
C GLY A 67 14.51 -7.34 -9.47
N ARG A 68 15.84 -7.15 -9.42
CA ARG A 68 16.60 -7.28 -8.18
C ARG A 68 16.53 -6.04 -7.33
N TYR A 69 16.57 -6.22 -6.01
CA TYR A 69 16.71 -5.14 -5.05
C TYR A 69 17.74 -5.49 -3.97
N GLN A 70 18.26 -4.46 -3.31
CA GLN A 70 19.12 -4.59 -2.14
C GLN A 70 18.96 -3.36 -1.26
N THR A 71 18.85 -3.56 0.04
CA THR A 71 18.80 -2.49 1.04
C THR A 71 19.38 -2.98 2.37
N THR A 72 19.40 -2.08 3.36
CA THR A 72 19.83 -2.37 4.71
C THR A 72 18.75 -1.91 5.68
N LEU A 73 18.40 -2.75 6.66
CA LEU A 73 17.49 -2.41 7.75
C LEU A 73 18.30 -2.15 9.02
N GLU A 74 17.93 -1.14 9.80
CA GLU A 74 18.71 -0.72 10.97
C GLU A 74 18.12 -1.19 12.31
N ARG A 75 16.94 -1.81 12.29
CA ARG A 75 16.26 -2.29 13.49
C ARG A 75 16.19 -3.81 13.53
N PRO A 76 16.49 -4.44 14.67
CA PRO A 76 16.08 -5.81 14.94
C PRO A 76 14.56 -5.87 15.14
N GLY A 77 14.01 -7.07 15.26
CA GLY A 77 12.59 -7.31 15.48
C GLY A 77 11.82 -7.69 14.21
N ARG A 78 10.50 -7.69 14.32
CA ARG A 78 9.61 -8.15 13.26
C ARG A 78 9.39 -7.08 12.21
N HIS A 79 9.52 -7.47 10.96
CA HIS A 79 9.25 -6.65 9.80
C HIS A 79 8.25 -7.35 8.90
N ILE A 80 7.50 -6.58 8.13
CA ILE A 80 6.79 -7.06 6.95
C ILE A 80 7.47 -6.51 5.70
N ALA A 81 7.73 -7.39 4.74
CA ALA A 81 8.23 -7.04 3.42
C ALA A 81 7.11 -7.23 2.40
N ALA A 82 6.88 -6.22 1.55
CA ALA A 82 5.95 -6.33 0.43
C ALA A 82 6.50 -5.58 -0.78
N ALA A 83 6.29 -6.13 -1.96
CA ALA A 83 6.55 -5.47 -3.23
C ALA A 83 5.23 -5.07 -3.86
N GLY A 84 5.14 -3.86 -4.37
CA GLY A 84 3.90 -3.41 -4.99
C GLY A 84 3.92 -1.95 -5.40
N GLY A 85 3.05 -1.62 -6.33
CA GLY A 85 2.87 -0.27 -6.85
C GLY A 85 1.49 -0.13 -7.48
N ARG A 86 1.31 0.82 -8.38
CA ARG A 86 0.00 1.12 -8.98
C ARG A 86 -0.70 -0.10 -9.60
N VAL A 87 0.06 -1.02 -10.18
CA VAL A 87 -0.48 -2.17 -10.93
C VAL A 87 0.01 -3.52 -10.42
N TRP A 88 0.81 -3.56 -9.36
CA TRP A 88 1.44 -4.78 -8.83
C TRP A 88 1.25 -4.85 -7.32
N SER A 89 1.04 -6.05 -6.79
CA SER A 89 1.01 -6.29 -5.35
C SER A 89 1.50 -7.70 -5.05
N SER A 90 2.26 -7.85 -3.98
CA SER A 90 2.63 -9.13 -3.37
C SER A 90 1.82 -9.35 -2.10
N THR A 91 1.71 -10.60 -1.68
CA THR A 91 1.43 -10.90 -0.26
C THR A 91 2.60 -10.38 0.58
N ALA A 92 2.30 -9.85 1.76
CA ALA A 92 3.33 -9.46 2.72
C ALA A 92 4.02 -10.70 3.30
N VAL A 93 5.34 -10.63 3.43
CA VAL A 93 6.16 -11.67 4.06
C VAL A 93 6.67 -11.14 5.38
N GLU A 94 6.40 -11.86 6.47
CA GLU A 94 6.96 -11.54 7.78
C GLU A 94 8.43 -11.99 7.86
N LEU A 95 9.25 -11.12 8.44
CA LEU A 95 10.69 -11.32 8.61
C LEU A 95 11.06 -11.02 10.06
N GLU A 96 11.84 -11.90 10.67
CA GLU A 96 12.39 -11.67 12.01
C GLU A 96 13.89 -11.36 11.93
N MET A 97 14.26 -10.15 12.36
CA MET A 97 15.65 -9.72 12.47
C MET A 97 16.13 -9.95 13.91
N ALA A 98 16.89 -11.01 14.14
CA ALA A 98 17.31 -11.40 15.49
C ALA A 98 18.06 -10.26 16.22
N GLU A 99 17.67 -10.00 17.47
CA GLU A 99 18.34 -9.03 18.36
C GLU A 99 19.83 -9.38 18.59
N ASN A 100 20.12 -10.68 18.62
CA ASN A 100 21.43 -11.25 18.88
C ASN A 100 22.24 -11.48 17.59
N GLY A 101 21.71 -11.05 16.45
CA GLY A 101 22.27 -11.34 15.13
C GLY A 101 23.74 -10.92 15.04
N ALA A 102 24.60 -11.89 14.78
CA ALA A 102 25.99 -11.66 14.40
C ALA A 102 26.04 -10.63 13.28
N GLU A 103 26.99 -9.70 13.39
CA GLU A 103 27.27 -8.63 12.44
C GLU A 103 27.19 -9.15 10.98
N LYS A 104 26.31 -8.52 10.16
CA LYS A 104 26.14 -8.76 8.72
C LYS A 104 25.49 -10.09 8.30
N GLN A 105 24.35 -10.48 8.89
CA GLN A 105 23.51 -11.51 8.29
C GLN A 105 22.72 -10.95 7.09
N ALA A 106 23.22 -11.22 5.89
CA ALA A 106 22.47 -10.97 4.67
C ALA A 106 21.26 -11.91 4.58
N ARG A 107 20.07 -11.37 4.27
CA ARG A 107 18.85 -12.14 4.00
C ARG A 107 18.47 -12.02 2.52
N VAL A 108 18.12 -13.14 1.91
CA VAL A 108 17.58 -13.20 0.54
C VAL A 108 16.08 -13.43 0.63
N ILE A 109 15.29 -12.46 0.18
CA ILE A 109 13.83 -12.47 0.22
C ILE A 109 13.33 -12.28 -1.21
N ASP A 110 12.85 -13.34 -1.83
CA ASP A 110 12.26 -13.24 -3.16
C ASP A 110 10.75 -13.03 -3.03
N LEU A 111 10.19 -12.15 -3.85
CA LEU A 111 8.79 -11.78 -3.80
C LEU A 111 8.14 -12.08 -5.14
N THR A 112 6.93 -12.65 -5.10
CA THR A 112 6.08 -12.80 -6.27
C THR A 112 4.99 -11.74 -6.23
N VAL A 113 4.84 -10.98 -7.31
CA VAL A 113 3.77 -10.00 -7.48
C VAL A 113 2.72 -10.50 -8.45
N SER A 114 1.49 -10.10 -8.22
CA SER A 114 0.39 -10.26 -9.16
C SER A 114 -0.14 -8.88 -9.55
N ARG A 115 -0.76 -8.79 -10.74
CA ARG A 115 -1.38 -7.53 -11.14
C ARG A 115 -2.50 -7.20 -10.17
N VAL A 116 -2.52 -5.96 -9.71
CA VAL A 116 -3.62 -5.42 -8.90
C VAL A 116 -4.84 -5.32 -9.81
N ASN A 117 -5.75 -6.29 -9.70
CA ASN A 117 -7.10 -6.20 -10.21
C ASN A 117 -7.98 -5.55 -9.15
N ASP A 118 -7.79 -4.25 -8.98
CA ASP A 118 -8.63 -3.41 -8.13
C ASP A 118 -9.35 -2.38 -9.00
N PRO A 119 -10.59 -2.66 -9.43
CA PRO A 119 -11.37 -1.75 -10.24
C PRO A 119 -11.56 -0.38 -9.59
N LEU A 120 -11.66 -0.35 -8.25
CA LEU A 120 -11.89 0.88 -7.48
C LEU A 120 -10.71 1.85 -7.60
N HIS A 121 -9.49 1.35 -7.83
CA HIS A 121 -8.31 2.18 -8.00
C HIS A 121 -8.33 2.99 -9.32
N LYS A 122 -9.18 2.59 -10.28
CA LYS A 122 -9.33 3.29 -11.57
C LYS A 122 -10.49 4.29 -11.56
N LEU A 123 -11.35 4.26 -10.54
CA LEU A 123 -12.51 5.13 -10.49
C LEU A 123 -12.12 6.59 -10.24
N PRO A 124 -12.56 7.54 -11.09
CA PRO A 124 -12.32 8.96 -10.86
C PRO A 124 -13.15 9.46 -9.68
N SER A 125 -12.70 10.55 -9.07
CA SER A 125 -13.34 11.22 -7.94
C SER A 125 -14.82 11.56 -8.20
N ALA A 126 -15.17 11.88 -9.45
CA ALA A 126 -16.55 12.08 -9.88
C ALA A 126 -17.45 10.86 -9.67
N HIS A 127 -16.93 9.63 -9.85
CA HIS A 127 -17.70 8.42 -9.59
C HIS A 127 -18.00 8.27 -8.09
N TRP A 128 -17.00 8.49 -7.23
CA TRP A 128 -17.19 8.47 -5.77
C TRP A 128 -18.14 9.57 -5.28
N LEU A 129 -18.16 10.73 -5.94
CA LEU A 129 -19.13 11.79 -5.63
C LEU A 129 -20.52 11.43 -6.16
N SER A 130 -20.64 10.70 -7.26
CA SER A 130 -21.94 10.38 -7.86
C SER A 130 -22.83 9.51 -6.95
N VAL A 131 -22.23 8.66 -6.11
CA VAL A 131 -22.96 7.79 -5.17
C VAL A 131 -23.47 8.53 -3.93
N LEU A 132 -22.96 9.73 -3.65
CA LEU A 132 -23.42 10.53 -2.52
C LEU A 132 -24.83 11.09 -2.78
N PRO A 133 -25.75 11.04 -1.80
CA PRO A 133 -27.09 11.61 -1.92
C PRO A 133 -27.06 13.07 -2.35
N GLU A 134 -27.88 13.42 -3.34
CA GLU A 134 -28.04 14.82 -3.78
C GLU A 134 -28.60 15.70 -2.65
N GLY A 135 -28.12 16.94 -2.56
CA GLY A 135 -28.64 17.90 -1.58
C GLY A 135 -27.60 18.90 -1.05
N GLY A 136 -28.00 19.64 -0.01
CA GLY A 136 -27.13 20.63 0.64
C GLY A 136 -25.83 20.03 1.16
N MET A 137 -25.90 18.86 1.81
CA MET A 137 -24.75 18.18 2.40
C MET A 137 -23.70 17.78 1.36
N LYS A 138 -24.11 17.26 0.19
CA LYS A 138 -23.18 16.94 -0.90
C LYS A 138 -22.48 18.18 -1.44
N ARG A 139 -23.20 19.28 -1.62
CA ARG A 139 -22.62 20.56 -2.07
C ARG A 139 -21.60 21.08 -1.06
N GLU A 140 -21.95 21.07 0.22
CA GLU A 140 -21.09 21.52 1.29
C GLU A 140 -19.84 20.63 1.42
N PHE A 141 -20.00 19.29 1.34
CA PHE A 141 -18.90 18.34 1.30
C PHE A 141 -17.94 18.60 0.14
N MET A 142 -18.45 18.84 -1.08
CA MET A 142 -17.59 19.13 -2.23
C MET A 142 -16.76 20.40 -1.99
N VAL A 143 -17.35 21.47 -1.44
CA VAL A 143 -16.63 22.72 -1.18
C VAL A 143 -15.62 22.58 -0.03
N ASN A 144 -16.03 21.98 1.08
CA ASN A 144 -15.25 22.00 2.32
C ASN A 144 -14.26 20.85 2.44
N CYS A 145 -14.53 19.70 1.81
CA CYS A 145 -13.72 18.50 1.98
C CYS A 145 -12.88 18.14 0.74
N THR A 146 -13.33 18.49 -0.47
CA THR A 146 -12.60 18.11 -1.70
C THR A 146 -11.65 19.18 -2.24
N SER A 147 -11.55 20.33 -1.56
CA SER A 147 -10.66 21.44 -1.95
C SER A 147 -9.18 21.18 -1.68
N CYS A 148 -8.86 20.36 -0.67
CA CYS A 148 -7.47 20.02 -0.32
C CYS A 148 -6.98 18.74 -0.99
N HIS A 149 -7.86 17.75 -1.18
CA HIS A 149 -7.55 16.55 -1.92
C HIS A 149 -8.82 15.94 -2.51
N GLU A 150 -8.63 15.14 -3.54
CA GLU A 150 -9.72 14.40 -4.14
C GLU A 150 -10.26 13.28 -3.22
N ILE A 151 -11.55 12.97 -3.37
CA ILE A 151 -12.16 11.78 -2.78
C ILE A 151 -11.91 10.59 -3.70
N GLY A 152 -11.52 9.46 -3.15
CA GLY A 152 -11.31 8.25 -3.93
C GLY A 152 -10.97 7.07 -3.04
N ARG A 153 -10.67 5.92 -3.67
CA ARG A 153 -10.39 4.66 -2.97
C ARG A 153 -9.51 4.80 -1.72
N PRO A 154 -8.33 5.45 -1.72
CA PRO A 154 -7.49 5.55 -0.52
C PRO A 154 -8.09 6.39 0.62
N ARG A 155 -9.13 7.18 0.36
CA ARG A 155 -9.84 7.98 1.37
C ARG A 155 -11.04 7.20 1.89
N VAL A 156 -11.75 6.51 1.00
CA VAL A 156 -12.96 5.73 1.33
C VAL A 156 -12.64 4.39 1.99
N LEU A 157 -11.55 3.74 1.58
CA LEU A 157 -11.10 2.47 2.14
C LEU A 157 -9.95 2.70 3.12
N LYS A 158 -9.96 1.94 4.21
CA LYS A 158 -8.87 1.82 5.18
C LYS A 158 -8.51 0.35 5.30
N ASP A 159 -7.25 0.03 4.99
CA ASP A 159 -6.70 -1.33 5.04
C ASP A 159 -7.47 -2.37 4.18
N GLY A 160 -8.15 -1.90 3.14
CA GLY A 160 -8.93 -2.73 2.21
C GLY A 160 -10.44 -2.68 2.45
N ASP A 161 -10.87 -2.23 3.63
CA ASP A 161 -12.28 -2.17 4.00
C ASP A 161 -12.86 -0.76 3.87
N TYR A 162 -14.15 -0.65 3.56
CA TYR A 162 -14.86 0.62 3.62
C TYR A 162 -14.84 1.17 5.06
N ARG A 163 -14.65 2.48 5.19
CA ARG A 163 -14.72 3.15 6.50
C ARG A 163 -16.15 3.13 7.03
N ASP A 164 -16.30 2.67 8.27
CA ASP A 164 -17.51 2.88 9.07
C ASP A 164 -17.56 4.31 9.64
N GLU A 165 -18.62 4.63 10.39
CA GLU A 165 -18.80 5.96 10.98
C GLU A 165 -17.64 6.34 11.92
N ALA A 166 -17.09 5.40 12.70
CA ALA A 166 -16.00 5.67 13.62
C ALA A 166 -14.71 6.03 12.86
N ARG A 167 -14.34 5.21 11.87
CA ARG A 167 -13.17 5.42 11.02
C ARG A 167 -13.27 6.66 10.14
N TRP A 168 -14.48 7.07 9.75
CA TRP A 168 -14.70 8.35 9.08
C TRP A 168 -14.50 9.52 10.03
N ARG A 169 -15.02 9.43 11.25
CA ARG A 169 -14.88 10.49 12.26
C ARG A 169 -13.42 10.74 12.61
N GLU A 170 -12.64 9.68 12.79
CA GLU A 170 -11.19 9.78 13.01
C GLU A 170 -10.48 10.49 11.85
N ALA A 171 -10.80 10.12 10.61
CA ALA A 171 -10.21 10.75 9.42
C ALA A 171 -10.58 12.23 9.32
N ILE A 172 -11.85 12.59 9.57
CA ILE A 172 -12.33 13.98 9.56
C ILE A 172 -11.63 14.78 10.66
N SER A 173 -11.57 14.26 11.88
CA SER A 173 -10.88 14.90 13.00
C SER A 173 -9.42 15.19 12.66
N PHE A 174 -8.72 14.21 12.10
CA PHE A 174 -7.32 14.38 11.68
C PHE A 174 -7.15 15.49 10.62
N MET A 175 -8.04 15.55 9.62
CA MET A 175 -8.02 16.64 8.63
C MET A 175 -8.25 18.00 9.30
N ARG A 176 -9.22 18.06 10.20
CA ARG A 176 -9.61 19.28 10.91
C ARG A 176 -8.52 19.81 11.84
N GLU A 177 -7.77 18.96 12.52
CA GLU A 177 -6.61 19.40 13.33
C GLU A 177 -5.64 20.25 12.50
N THR A 178 -5.50 19.94 11.21
CA THR A 178 -4.63 20.69 10.29
C THR A 178 -5.35 21.86 9.61
N VAL A 179 -6.66 21.79 9.39
CA VAL A 179 -7.41 22.79 8.59
C VAL A 179 -8.04 23.88 9.47
N ASP A 180 -8.44 23.57 10.70
CA ASP A 180 -9.12 24.49 11.61
C ASP A 180 -8.23 25.69 11.98
N GLN A 181 -6.89 25.51 12.00
CA GLN A 181 -5.94 26.62 12.18
C GLN A 181 -6.08 27.71 11.11
N TYR A 182 -6.55 27.34 9.92
CA TYR A 182 -6.76 28.24 8.78
C TYR A 182 -8.20 28.75 8.70
N LYS A 183 -9.09 28.34 9.63
CA LYS A 183 -10.51 28.73 9.68
C LYS A 183 -11.27 28.50 8.37
N LEU A 184 -10.91 27.43 7.65
CA LEU A 184 -11.53 27.05 6.39
C LEU A 184 -12.80 26.22 6.59
N THR A 185 -12.98 25.62 7.77
CA THR A 185 -14.17 24.87 8.13
C THR A 185 -15.26 25.79 8.69
N PRO A 186 -16.53 25.63 8.28
CA PRO A 186 -17.64 26.34 8.90
C PRO A 186 -17.70 26.10 10.42
N PRO A 187 -18.09 27.10 11.22
CA PRO A 187 -18.16 26.97 12.68
C PRO A 187 -19.25 25.99 13.16
N ASP A 188 -20.22 25.67 12.30
CA ASP A 188 -21.30 24.72 12.53
C ASP A 188 -21.03 23.33 11.91
N PHE A 189 -19.77 23.07 11.50
CA PHE A 189 -19.39 21.77 10.96
C PHE A 189 -19.52 20.64 12.00
N ASP A 190 -20.29 19.61 11.66
CA ASP A 190 -20.59 18.46 12.54
C ASP A 190 -19.93 17.18 12.00
N ASP A 191 -18.81 16.80 12.63
CA ASP A 191 -18.03 15.61 12.27
C ASP A 191 -18.86 14.32 12.32
N ALA A 192 -19.74 14.19 13.32
CA ALA A 192 -20.53 13.00 13.52
C ALA A 192 -21.60 12.87 12.42
N ARG A 193 -22.20 13.99 12.03
CA ARG A 193 -23.17 14.05 10.92
C ARG A 193 -22.51 13.67 9.59
N TYR A 194 -21.34 14.22 9.28
CA TYR A 194 -20.61 13.89 8.05
C TYR A 194 -20.11 12.44 8.05
N ALA A 195 -19.53 11.97 9.15
CA ALA A 195 -19.02 10.62 9.26
C ALA A 195 -20.13 9.57 9.05
N ARG A 196 -21.30 9.80 9.66
CA ARG A 196 -22.46 8.92 9.51
C ARG A 196 -22.97 8.93 8.07
N TRP A 197 -23.11 10.11 7.47
CA TRP A 197 -23.58 10.26 6.10
C TRP A 197 -22.65 9.57 5.08
N LEU A 198 -21.33 9.74 5.23
CA LEU A 198 -20.34 9.07 4.38
C LEU A 198 -20.36 7.56 4.58
N ALA A 199 -20.43 7.06 5.81
CA ALA A 199 -20.51 5.63 6.10
C ALA A 199 -21.78 4.97 5.52
N GLN A 200 -22.89 5.70 5.46
CA GLN A 200 -24.16 5.23 4.87
C GLN A 200 -24.18 5.29 3.35
N SER A 201 -23.40 6.19 2.74
CA SER A 201 -23.45 6.44 1.29
C SER A 201 -22.35 5.70 0.53
N LEU A 202 -21.14 5.62 1.11
CA LEU A 202 -19.97 5.01 0.49
C LEU A 202 -19.82 3.57 0.97
N THR A 203 -20.72 2.71 0.52
CA THR A 203 -20.74 1.27 0.85
C THR A 203 -20.45 0.42 -0.39
N PRO A 204 -20.11 -0.87 -0.24
CA PRO A 204 -20.02 -1.79 -1.37
C PRO A 204 -21.26 -1.77 -2.26
N GLU A 205 -22.46 -1.73 -1.66
CA GLU A 205 -23.74 -1.72 -2.38
C GLU A 205 -23.95 -0.42 -3.15
N GLY A 206 -23.61 0.72 -2.54
CA GLY A 206 -23.73 2.04 -3.18
C GLY A 206 -22.75 2.25 -4.33
N MET A 207 -21.60 1.59 -4.30
CA MET A 207 -20.58 1.66 -5.36
C MET A 207 -20.87 0.73 -6.56
N GLY A 208 -21.82 -0.19 -6.43
CA GLY A 208 -22.12 -1.23 -7.43
C GLY A 208 -20.96 -2.20 -7.68
N GLU A 209 -21.17 -3.25 -8.48
CA GLU A 209 -20.05 -3.86 -9.20
C GLU A 209 -19.51 -2.75 -10.10
N ALA A 210 -18.33 -2.21 -9.79
CA ALA A 210 -17.72 -1.11 -10.52
C ALA A 210 -17.53 -1.49 -12.00
N ALA A 211 -18.56 -1.31 -12.81
CA ALA A 211 -18.48 -1.40 -14.25
C ALA A 211 -17.57 -0.24 -14.70
N PRO A 212 -16.58 -0.49 -15.56
CA PRO A 212 -15.86 0.61 -16.18
C PRO A 212 -16.87 1.48 -16.89
N LEU A 213 -16.89 2.78 -16.59
CA LEU A 213 -17.58 3.74 -17.45
C LEU A 213 -16.93 3.64 -18.83
N GLU A 214 -17.73 3.33 -19.86
CA GLU A 214 -17.33 3.21 -21.27
C GLU A 214 -16.73 4.52 -21.82
#